data_AF-A0A7S2G9K2-F1
#
_entry.id   AF-A0A7S2G9K2-F1
#
_cell.length_a   1.000
_cell.length_b   1.000
_cell.length_c   1.000
_cell.angle_alpha   90.00
_cell.angle_beta   90.00
_cell.angle_gamma   90.00
#
_symmetry.space_group_name_H-M   'P 1'
#
loop_
_entity.id
_entity.type
_entity.pdbx_description
1 polymer ?
#
loop_
_entity_poly.entity_id
_entity_poly.type
_entity_poly.pdbx_seq_one_letter_code
_entity_poly.pdbx_strand_id
1 'polypeptide(L)'
;NIVRGKQECHPYNGRVAKLGSLAASLATAVFCRRLFELQRKRQSGGGGGGGQGVVAGVAAGLRAAGGDGGAGSQGRGPGQAAVGADGEELTKSIWATDTGSIDSDLTQDLLPTFDCRVGSYATEAEAMALILWRGYDCCINSVSDAVHHSRFPADSSVVSKKEAMRQGTSAKLRWLHHHGALPIPEHQANGSLFVKVKRQGEGFNPRTNETVQCLRSVTERVPGNVLVSFASGALSITGPM
;
A
#
# COMPACT_ATOMS: atom_id res chain seq x y z
N ASN A 1 16.96 -8.82 -16.23
CA ASN A 1 18.41 -8.61 -16.09
C ASN A 1 19.06 -9.21 -17.33
N ILE A 2 19.87 -8.48 -18.11
CA ILE A 2 20.49 -9.08 -19.31
C ILE A 2 21.85 -9.63 -18.90
N VAL A 3 21.94 -10.93 -18.70
CA VAL A 3 23.19 -11.62 -18.37
C VAL A 3 23.65 -12.32 -19.64
N ARG A 4 24.82 -11.94 -20.18
CA ARG A 4 25.39 -12.52 -21.40
C ARG A 4 24.42 -12.50 -22.60
N GLY A 5 23.72 -11.38 -22.79
CA GLY A 5 22.78 -11.19 -23.88
C GLY A 5 21.43 -11.91 -23.72
N LYS A 6 21.21 -12.65 -22.63
CA LYS A 6 19.92 -13.28 -22.33
C LYS A 6 19.20 -12.54 -21.21
N GLN A 7 17.92 -12.25 -21.42
CA GLN A 7 17.07 -11.71 -20.37
C GLN A 7 16.77 -12.83 -19.37
N GLU A 8 17.41 -12.77 -18.21
CA GLU A 8 17.05 -13.62 -17.08
C GLU A 8 15.81 -13.04 -16.39
N CYS A 9 14.89 -13.95 -16.04
CA CYS A 9 13.65 -13.66 -15.34
C CYS A 9 13.89 -13.19 -13.90
N HIS A 10 15.00 -13.59 -13.28
CA HIS A 10 15.28 -13.31 -11.86
C HIS A 10 16.59 -12.53 -11.68
N PRO A 11 16.63 -11.50 -10.82
CA PRO A 11 17.89 -10.87 -10.45
C PRO A 11 18.76 -11.83 -9.63
N TYR A 12 20.07 -11.55 -9.56
CA TYR A 12 21.04 -12.33 -8.77
C TYR A 12 21.06 -13.84 -9.06
N ASN A 13 20.82 -14.24 -10.31
CA ASN A 13 20.77 -15.62 -10.77
C ASN A 13 19.77 -16.48 -9.96
N GLY A 14 18.68 -15.89 -9.47
CA GLY A 14 17.65 -16.61 -8.71
C GLY A 14 18.05 -17.05 -7.30
N ARG A 15 19.15 -16.54 -6.73
CA ARG A 15 19.58 -16.91 -5.37
C ARG A 15 18.54 -16.46 -4.33
N VAL A 16 17.77 -17.42 -3.81
CA VAL A 16 16.67 -17.20 -2.85
C VAL A 16 17.09 -16.33 -1.66
N ALA A 17 18.23 -16.62 -1.05
CA ALA A 17 18.74 -15.84 0.09
C ALA A 17 18.92 -14.34 -0.25
N LYS A 18 19.45 -14.03 -1.45
CA LYS A 18 19.65 -12.64 -1.89
C LYS A 18 18.33 -11.96 -2.27
N LEU A 19 17.42 -12.69 -2.93
CA LEU A 19 16.09 -12.19 -3.26
C LEU A 19 15.32 -11.81 -1.97
N GLY A 20 15.29 -12.72 -1.00
CA GLY A 20 14.60 -12.52 0.26
C GLY A 20 15.20 -11.39 1.09
N SER A 21 16.52 -11.41 1.33
CA SER A 21 17.18 -10.41 2.17
C SER A 21 17.07 -9.00 1.60
N LEU A 22 17.16 -8.85 0.27
CA LEU A 22 17.07 -7.54 -0.37
C LEU A 22 15.65 -7.00 -0.40
N ALA A 23 14.65 -7.85 -0.66
CA ALA A 23 13.26 -7.44 -0.64
C ALA A 23 12.84 -6.99 0.77
N ALA A 24 13.19 -7.77 1.79
CA ALA A 24 12.93 -7.44 3.20
C ALA A 24 13.63 -6.14 3.63
N SER A 25 14.91 -5.97 3.32
CA SER A 25 15.67 -4.78 3.71
C SER A 25 15.17 -3.51 2.99
N LEU A 26 14.83 -3.62 1.71
CA LEU A 26 14.28 -2.50 0.95
C LEU A 26 12.90 -2.09 1.48
N ALA A 27 12.01 -3.05 1.74
CA ALA A 27 10.70 -2.78 2.33
C ALA A 27 10.83 -2.08 3.70
N THR A 28 11.72 -2.59 4.55
CA THR A 28 12.05 -2.01 5.86
C THR A 28 12.53 -0.56 5.72
N ALA A 29 13.54 -0.32 4.88
CA ALA A 29 14.11 1.02 4.70
C ALA A 29 13.08 2.03 4.17
N VAL A 30 12.29 1.64 3.16
CA VAL A 30 11.25 2.51 2.59
C VAL A 30 10.15 2.80 3.61
N PHE A 31 9.72 1.79 4.37
CA PHE A 31 8.70 1.94 5.39
C PHE A 31 9.15 2.87 6.50
N CYS A 32 10.34 2.64 7.09
CA CYS A 32 10.89 3.48 8.14
C CYS A 32 11.03 4.94 7.66
N ARG A 33 11.54 5.16 6.44
CA ARG A 33 11.62 6.51 5.86
C ARG A 33 10.26 7.21 5.81
N ARG A 34 9.23 6.52 5.30
CA ARG A 34 7.86 7.09 5.22
C ARG A 34 7.25 7.32 6.60
N LEU A 35 7.52 6.46 7.57
CA LEU A 35 7.06 6.62 8.94
C LEU A 35 7.65 7.89 9.58
N PHE A 36 8.95 8.11 9.43
CA PHE A 36 9.62 9.32 9.91
C PHE A 36 9.15 10.60 9.19
N GLU A 37 8.85 10.53 7.89
CA GLU A 37 8.24 11.64 7.17
C GLU A 37 6.85 12.00 7.72
N LEU A 38 6.02 11.00 8.04
CA LEU A 38 4.69 11.22 8.61
C LEU A 38 4.77 11.80 10.03
N GLN A 39 5.70 11.33 10.87
CA GLN A 39 5.93 11.89 12.20
C GLN A 39 6.37 13.36 12.13
N ARG A 40 7.35 13.68 11.27
CA ARG A 40 7.81 15.06 11.08
C ARG A 40 6.68 15.98 10.63
N LYS A 41 5.82 15.53 9.70
CA LYS A 41 4.63 16.29 9.27
C LYS A 41 3.63 16.55 10.40
N ARG A 42 3.46 15.62 11.34
CA ARG A 42 2.59 15.81 12.51
C ARG A 42 3.17 16.84 13.48
N GLN A 43 4.48 16.81 13.69
CA GLN A 43 5.17 17.78 14.55
C GLN A 43 5.17 19.18 13.93
N SER A 44 5.44 19.31 12.62
CA SER A 44 5.45 20.61 11.94
C SER A 44 4.06 21.20 11.69
N GLY A 45 3.03 20.36 11.56
CA GLY A 45 1.63 20.78 11.42
C GLY A 45 0.95 21.23 12.72
N GLY A 46 1.59 21.06 13.88
CA GLY A 46 1.02 21.34 15.21
C GLY A 46 1.17 22.78 15.73
N GLY A 47 1.75 23.69 14.95
CA GLY A 47 2.06 25.06 15.40
C GLY A 47 1.00 26.14 15.10
N GLY A 48 -0.13 25.79 14.48
CA GLY A 48 -1.08 26.78 13.95
C GLY A 48 -2.54 26.52 14.33
N GLY A 49 -2.85 26.47 15.62
CA GLY A 49 -4.25 26.41 16.07
C GLY A 49 -4.38 26.00 17.53
N GLY A 50 -4.44 26.99 18.42
CA GLY A 50 -4.67 26.80 19.84
C GLY A 50 -5.93 25.96 20.11
N GLY A 51 -5.73 24.86 20.81
CA GLY A 51 -6.79 23.98 21.30
C GLY A 51 -6.25 23.15 22.45
N GLN A 52 -6.08 23.78 23.61
CA GLN A 52 -6.05 23.05 24.87
C GLN A 52 -7.36 22.26 25.01
N GLY A 53 -7.25 20.96 25.24
CA GLY A 53 -8.36 19.99 25.25
C GLY A 53 -8.43 19.28 23.90
N VAL A 54 -8.22 17.98 23.79
CA VAL A 54 -8.88 16.93 24.57
C VAL A 54 -8.07 15.63 24.39
N VAL A 55 -7.42 15.14 25.44
CA VAL A 55 -7.01 13.73 25.56
C VAL A 55 -8.17 12.96 26.21
N ALA A 56 -9.34 12.94 25.56
CA ALA A 56 -10.55 12.22 25.98
C ALA A 56 -11.68 12.36 24.94
N GLY A 57 -11.67 11.57 23.85
CA GLY A 57 -12.86 11.47 23.00
C GLY A 57 -12.58 11.17 21.53
N VAL A 58 -12.30 9.91 21.20
CA VAL A 58 -12.57 9.41 19.84
C VAL A 58 -13.91 8.68 19.90
N ALA A 59 -14.97 9.48 19.92
CA ALA A 59 -16.36 9.07 19.79
C ALA A 59 -17.18 10.28 19.30
N ALA A 60 -17.20 10.53 17.99
CA ALA A 60 -18.27 11.18 17.24
C ALA A 60 -17.82 11.45 15.80
N GLY A 61 -18.66 11.11 14.81
CA GLY A 61 -18.57 11.70 13.47
C GLY A 61 -18.89 10.76 12.32
N LEU A 62 -20.10 10.20 12.27
CA LEU A 62 -20.70 9.65 11.05
C LEU A 62 -21.85 10.57 10.62
N ARG A 63 -21.99 10.79 9.29
CA ARG A 63 -23.00 11.55 8.50
C ARG A 63 -22.65 13.03 8.25
N ALA A 64 -22.88 13.64 7.08
CA ALA A 64 -23.24 13.23 5.71
C ALA A 64 -23.16 14.51 4.80
N ALA A 65 -23.30 14.32 3.48
CA ALA A 65 -23.40 15.32 2.38
C ALA A 65 -22.07 16.01 1.99
N GLY A 66 -21.65 16.11 0.72
CA GLY A 66 -22.39 16.24 -0.53
C GLY A 66 -22.05 17.62 -1.10
N GLY A 67 -21.25 17.69 -2.17
CA GLY A 67 -20.85 18.96 -2.77
C GLY A 67 -19.90 18.79 -3.96
N ASP A 68 -20.37 19.29 -5.10
CA ASP A 68 -19.90 19.15 -6.46
C ASP A 68 -18.89 20.25 -6.86
N GLY A 69 -18.09 19.99 -7.91
CA GLY A 69 -17.50 21.01 -8.80
C GLY A 69 -16.21 21.72 -8.39
N GLY A 70 -15.18 21.66 -9.27
CA GLY A 70 -14.07 22.64 -9.24
C GLY A 70 -12.80 22.20 -9.98
N ALA A 71 -12.78 22.37 -11.30
CA ALA A 71 -11.60 22.22 -12.14
C ALA A 71 -10.55 23.32 -11.83
N GLY A 72 -9.27 22.93 -11.70
CA GLY A 72 -8.16 23.84 -11.50
C GLY A 72 -6.83 23.21 -11.92
N SER A 73 -6.47 23.37 -13.19
CA SER A 73 -5.17 23.01 -13.74
C SER A 73 -4.10 24.05 -13.38
N GLN A 74 -3.02 23.64 -12.72
CA GLN A 74 -1.78 24.42 -12.69
C GLN A 74 -0.58 23.52 -13.00
N GLY A 75 0.17 23.93 -14.02
CA GLY A 75 1.27 23.20 -14.62
C GLY A 75 2.48 23.06 -13.69
N ARG A 76 3.14 21.90 -13.79
CA ARG A 76 4.47 21.67 -13.25
C ARG A 76 5.47 21.70 -14.40
N GLY A 77 6.51 22.50 -14.24
CA GLY A 77 7.64 22.62 -15.18
C GLY A 77 8.53 21.37 -15.24
N PRO A 78 9.45 21.31 -16.21
CA PRO A 78 10.23 20.12 -16.53
C PRO A 78 11.37 19.92 -15.53
N GLY A 79 11.22 18.90 -14.68
CA GLY A 79 12.29 18.39 -13.81
C GLY A 79 13.04 17.24 -14.48
N GLN A 80 14.35 17.39 -14.55
CA GLN A 80 15.34 16.55 -15.23
C GLN A 80 15.24 15.05 -14.88
N ALA A 81 15.36 14.21 -15.91
CA ALA A 81 15.54 12.76 -15.78
C ALA A 81 17.04 12.43 -15.91
N ALA A 82 17.69 12.15 -14.79
CA ALA A 82 18.94 11.40 -14.78
C ALA A 82 18.61 9.90 -14.79
N VAL A 83 19.19 9.18 -15.75
CA VAL A 83 19.18 7.71 -15.82
C VAL A 83 20.64 7.29 -15.70
N GLY A 84 21.03 6.72 -14.56
CA GLY A 84 22.36 6.13 -14.40
C GLY A 84 22.77 5.96 -12.94
N ALA A 85 22.87 4.70 -12.50
CA ALA A 85 23.43 4.23 -11.22
C ALA A 85 22.49 4.22 -9.98
N ASP A 86 21.21 3.91 -10.18
CA ASP A 86 20.14 4.18 -9.18
C ASP A 86 20.02 3.19 -7.99
N GLY A 87 21.05 2.36 -7.72
CA GLY A 87 21.04 1.39 -6.60
C GLY A 87 21.80 1.87 -5.36
N GLU A 88 23.06 2.29 -5.54
CA GLU A 88 23.94 2.71 -4.44
C GLU A 88 23.76 4.19 -4.05
N GLU A 89 23.42 5.04 -5.01
CA GLU A 89 23.23 6.47 -4.77
C GLU A 89 21.93 6.75 -4.01
N LEU A 90 20.89 5.92 -4.23
CA LEU A 90 19.65 5.98 -3.46
C LEU A 90 19.91 5.66 -1.97
N THR A 91 20.75 4.66 -1.67
CA THR A 91 21.12 4.35 -0.28
C THR A 91 21.95 5.45 0.37
N LYS A 92 22.85 6.13 -0.35
CA LYS A 92 23.65 7.22 0.22
C LYS A 92 22.83 8.51 0.41
N SER A 93 21.93 8.82 -0.52
CA SER A 93 21.03 9.98 -0.45
C SER A 93 19.98 9.87 0.68
N ILE A 94 19.50 8.66 0.98
CA ILE A 94 18.51 8.43 2.05
C ILE A 94 19.01 8.86 3.44
N TRP A 95 20.32 8.84 3.68
CA TRP A 95 20.93 9.15 4.98
C TRP A 95 21.68 10.49 5.03
N ALA A 96 21.81 11.21 3.91
CA ALA A 96 22.64 12.42 3.83
C ALA A 96 21.93 13.73 4.25
N THR A 97 20.65 13.70 4.58
CA THR A 97 19.95 14.87 5.13
C THR A 97 20.06 14.92 6.65
N ASP A 98 20.96 15.79 7.10
CA ASP A 98 20.99 16.53 8.37
C ASP A 98 20.31 15.82 9.57
N THR A 99 21.11 15.06 10.32
CA THR A 99 20.73 14.38 11.57
C THR A 99 20.61 15.35 12.75
N GLY A 100 20.09 16.56 12.52
CA GLY A 100 19.66 17.43 13.61
C GLY A 100 18.77 16.62 14.53
N SER A 101 19.15 16.52 15.81
CA SER A 101 18.65 15.52 16.76
C SER A 101 17.13 15.38 16.69
N ILE A 102 16.67 14.38 15.94
CA ILE A 102 15.27 14.01 15.95
C ILE A 102 15.11 13.34 17.31
N ASP A 103 14.46 14.00 18.26
CA ASP A 103 13.80 13.35 19.39
C ASP A 103 12.72 12.44 18.79
N SER A 104 13.15 11.33 18.21
CA SER A 104 12.27 10.33 17.61
C SER A 104 11.90 9.36 18.71
N ASP A 105 10.67 9.44 19.19
CA ASP A 105 10.04 8.45 20.08
C ASP A 105 10.08 7.00 19.52
N LEU A 106 10.54 6.79 18.28
CA LEU A 106 10.97 5.49 17.79
C LEU A 106 12.41 5.25 18.24
N THR A 107 12.58 4.62 19.39
CA THR A 107 13.88 4.06 19.77
C THR A 107 14.34 3.07 18.70
N GLN A 108 15.65 2.89 18.53
CA GLN A 108 16.20 1.90 17.58
C GLN A 108 15.61 0.49 17.80
N ASP A 109 15.16 0.20 19.02
CA ASP A 109 14.53 -1.05 19.42
C ASP A 109 13.12 -1.26 18.86
N LEU A 110 12.48 -0.21 18.33
CA LEU A 110 11.11 -0.24 17.79
C LEU A 110 11.07 -0.11 16.27
N LEU A 111 12.19 -0.33 15.59
CA LEU A 111 12.22 -0.28 14.13
C LEU A 111 11.45 -1.48 13.55
N PRO A 112 10.41 -1.23 12.72
CA PRO A 112 9.66 -2.30 12.08
C PRO A 112 10.58 -3.06 11.12
N THR A 113 10.48 -4.38 11.13
CA THR A 113 11.20 -5.27 10.21
C THR A 113 10.22 -6.13 9.44
N PHE A 114 10.57 -6.45 8.20
CA PHE A 114 9.75 -7.30 7.33
C PHE A 114 10.42 -8.64 7.09
N ASP A 115 9.67 -9.73 7.23
CA ASP A 115 10.07 -11.05 6.75
C ASP A 115 9.81 -11.16 5.22
N CYS A 116 10.55 -12.03 4.54
CA CYS A 116 10.33 -12.32 3.13
C CYS A 116 10.41 -13.83 2.87
N ARG A 117 9.43 -14.34 2.15
CA ARG A 117 9.39 -15.73 1.66
C ARG A 117 9.34 -15.73 0.14
N VAL A 118 10.07 -16.67 -0.46
CA VAL A 118 10.07 -16.87 -1.92
C VAL A 118 9.30 -18.15 -2.22
N GLY A 119 8.24 -18.02 -3.01
CA GLY A 119 7.48 -19.15 -3.55
C GLY A 119 7.92 -19.49 -4.97
N SER A 120 7.80 -20.77 -5.34
CA SER A 120 7.99 -21.27 -6.70
C SER A 120 6.71 -21.94 -7.14
N TYR A 121 6.27 -21.67 -8.37
CA TYR A 121 5.02 -22.14 -8.94
C TYR A 121 5.31 -22.75 -10.31
N ALA A 122 4.69 -23.89 -10.61
CA ALA A 122 4.87 -24.57 -11.88
C ALA A 122 4.08 -23.88 -13.00
N THR A 123 2.96 -23.25 -12.65
CA THR A 123 2.08 -22.57 -13.62
C THR A 123 1.68 -21.18 -13.14
N GLU A 124 1.26 -20.35 -14.09
CA GLU A 124 0.71 -19.03 -13.79
C GLU A 124 -0.61 -19.11 -13.00
N ALA A 125 -1.41 -20.15 -13.25
CA ALA A 125 -2.64 -20.40 -12.51
C ALA A 125 -2.39 -20.66 -11.02
N GLU A 126 -1.32 -21.40 -10.67
CA GLU A 126 -0.90 -21.59 -9.28
C GLU A 126 -0.44 -20.28 -8.63
N ALA A 127 0.32 -19.44 -9.35
CA ALA A 127 0.73 -18.13 -8.86
C ALA A 127 -0.49 -17.21 -8.65
N MET A 128 -1.45 -17.22 -9.56
CA MET A 128 -2.71 -16.47 -9.43
C MET A 128 -3.55 -16.98 -8.25
N ALA A 129 -3.62 -18.30 -8.05
CA ALA A 129 -4.33 -18.88 -6.91
C ALA A 129 -3.80 -18.35 -5.57
N LEU A 130 -2.49 -18.11 -5.43
CA LEU A 130 -1.95 -17.45 -4.24
C LEU A 130 -2.47 -16.01 -4.09
N ILE A 131 -2.50 -15.22 -5.17
CA ILE A 131 -3.00 -13.84 -5.13
C ILE A 131 -4.47 -13.82 -4.69
N LEU A 132 -5.30 -14.69 -5.25
CA LEU A 132 -6.71 -14.83 -4.87
C LEU A 132 -6.85 -15.27 -3.42
N TRP A 133 -6.07 -16.26 -2.99
CA TRP A 133 -6.08 -16.72 -1.60
C TRP A 133 -5.69 -15.59 -0.63
N ARG A 134 -4.70 -14.76 -0.97
CA ARG A 134 -4.32 -13.58 -0.16
C ARG A 134 -5.41 -12.51 -0.15
N GLY A 135 -6.11 -12.30 -1.26
CA GLY A 135 -7.28 -11.42 -1.32
C GLY A 135 -8.40 -11.90 -0.40
N TYR A 136 -8.68 -13.20 -0.40
CA TYR A 136 -9.66 -13.82 0.49
C TYR A 136 -9.27 -13.73 1.97
N ASP A 137 -8.03 -14.07 2.31
CA ASP A 137 -7.48 -13.97 3.66
C ASP A 137 -7.56 -12.52 4.18
N CYS A 138 -7.22 -11.53 3.33
CA CYS A 138 -7.38 -10.12 3.66
C CYS A 138 -8.84 -9.78 4.00
N CYS A 139 -9.81 -10.21 3.19
CA CYS A 139 -11.23 -9.93 3.47
C CYS A 139 -11.68 -10.47 4.83
N ILE A 140 -11.28 -11.69 5.19
CA ILE A 140 -11.63 -12.30 6.48
C ILE A 140 -10.97 -11.57 7.65
N ASN A 141 -9.68 -11.28 7.51
CA ASN A 141 -8.91 -10.62 8.56
C ASN A 141 -9.45 -9.22 8.82
N SER A 142 -9.81 -8.48 7.77
CA SER A 142 -10.36 -7.13 7.89
C SER A 142 -11.72 -7.08 8.58
N VAL A 143 -12.58 -8.08 8.40
CA VAL A 143 -13.83 -8.20 9.17
C VAL A 143 -13.54 -8.43 10.65
N SER A 144 -12.59 -9.33 10.97
CA SER A 144 -12.21 -9.59 12.36
C SER A 144 -11.54 -8.38 13.01
N ASP A 145 -10.71 -7.65 12.25
CA ASP A 145 -10.01 -6.44 12.68
C ASP A 145 -11.01 -5.30 12.97
N ALA A 146 -11.99 -5.10 12.09
CA ALA A 146 -13.06 -4.13 12.29
C ALA A 146 -13.86 -4.40 13.58
N VAL A 147 -14.17 -5.66 13.89
CA VAL A 147 -14.80 -6.03 15.17
C VAL A 147 -13.83 -5.78 16.33
N HIS A 148 -12.56 -6.18 16.19
CA HIS A 148 -11.56 -6.06 17.24
C HIS A 148 -11.22 -4.61 17.61
N HIS A 149 -11.18 -3.69 16.65
CA HIS A 149 -10.88 -2.28 16.89
C HIS A 149 -12.13 -1.41 17.06
N SER A 150 -13.32 -1.99 16.92
CA SER A 150 -14.55 -1.30 17.28
C SER A 150 -14.56 -0.87 18.75
N ARG A 151 -15.10 0.33 18.98
CA ARG A 151 -15.29 0.96 20.30
C ARG A 151 -16.78 1.11 20.62
N PHE A 152 -17.62 0.23 20.09
CA PHE A 152 -19.05 0.29 20.35
C PHE A 152 -19.34 0.01 21.82
N PRO A 153 -20.28 0.75 22.44
CA PRO A 153 -20.71 0.48 23.81
C PRO A 153 -21.33 -0.92 23.89
N ALA A 154 -21.32 -1.49 25.10
CA ALA A 154 -22.03 -2.75 25.34
C ALA A 154 -23.54 -2.50 25.18
N ASP A 155 -24.12 -3.05 24.12
CA ASP A 155 -25.57 -3.11 23.92
C ASP A 155 -26.09 -4.44 24.46
N SER A 156 -27.08 -4.41 25.35
CA SER A 156 -27.67 -5.61 25.94
C SER A 156 -28.49 -6.44 24.94
N SER A 157 -28.90 -5.85 23.81
CA SER A 157 -29.67 -6.51 22.76
C SER A 157 -28.81 -7.26 21.74
N VAL A 158 -27.48 -7.10 21.80
CA VAL A 158 -26.54 -7.67 20.83
C VAL A 158 -25.49 -8.51 21.54
N VAL A 159 -24.99 -9.55 20.87
CA VAL A 159 -23.85 -10.31 21.36
C VAL A 159 -22.67 -9.37 21.63
N SER A 160 -21.99 -9.57 22.76
CA SER A 160 -20.82 -8.78 23.12
C SER A 160 -19.73 -8.87 22.05
N LYS A 161 -18.85 -7.86 21.95
CA LYS A 161 -17.67 -7.88 21.08
C LYS A 161 -16.82 -9.14 21.23
N LYS A 162 -16.60 -9.59 22.48
CA LYS A 162 -15.84 -10.81 22.79
C LYS A 162 -16.50 -12.05 22.19
N GLU A 163 -17.83 -12.09 22.21
CA GLU A 163 -18.60 -13.20 21.64
C GLU A 163 -18.63 -13.13 20.12
N ALA A 164 -18.85 -11.94 19.54
CA ALA A 164 -18.77 -11.72 18.09
C ALA A 164 -17.41 -12.16 17.51
N MET A 165 -16.31 -11.92 18.23
CA MET A 165 -14.97 -12.34 17.80
C MET A 165 -14.78 -13.85 17.66
N ARG A 166 -15.53 -14.65 18.41
CA ARG A 166 -15.50 -16.13 18.36
C ARG A 166 -16.33 -16.72 17.23
N GLN A 167 -17.18 -15.91 16.61
CA GLN A 167 -18.08 -16.35 15.55
C GLN A 167 -17.41 -16.28 14.17
N GLY A 168 -18.03 -16.94 13.18
CA GLY A 168 -17.59 -16.88 11.78
C GLY A 168 -17.84 -15.52 11.11
N THR A 169 -17.24 -15.33 9.93
CA THR A 169 -17.25 -14.05 9.18
C THR A 169 -18.65 -13.50 8.94
N SER A 170 -19.63 -14.33 8.55
CA SER A 170 -21.00 -13.86 8.30
C SER A 170 -21.68 -13.28 9.54
N ALA A 171 -21.41 -13.84 10.73
CA ALA A 171 -21.99 -13.35 11.96
C ALA A 171 -21.31 -12.04 12.42
N LYS A 172 -19.98 -11.95 12.24
CA LYS A 172 -19.22 -10.70 12.43
C LYS A 172 -19.72 -9.58 11.51
N LEU A 173 -20.02 -9.88 10.24
CA LEU A 173 -20.59 -8.91 9.31
C LEU A 173 -21.97 -8.41 9.75
N ARG A 174 -22.86 -9.31 10.19
CA ARG A 174 -24.15 -8.89 10.76
C ARG A 174 -23.99 -8.03 12.00
N TRP A 175 -23.02 -8.36 12.86
CA TRP A 175 -22.69 -7.58 14.04
C TRP A 175 -22.19 -6.17 13.68
N LEU A 176 -21.28 -6.05 12.71
CA LEU A 176 -20.80 -4.77 12.20
C LEU A 176 -21.92 -3.96 11.55
N HIS A 177 -22.79 -4.61 10.76
CA HIS A 177 -23.95 -3.96 10.13
C HIS A 177 -24.89 -3.37 11.17
N HIS A 178 -25.22 -4.13 12.22
CA HIS A 178 -26.09 -3.67 13.31
C HIS A 178 -25.55 -2.40 13.98
N HIS A 179 -24.23 -2.31 14.15
CA HIS A 179 -23.56 -1.13 14.73
C HIS A 179 -23.26 -0.02 13.71
N GLY A 180 -23.75 -0.11 12.47
CA GLY A 180 -23.50 0.89 11.43
C GLY A 180 -22.02 1.00 11.01
N ALA A 181 -21.23 -0.05 11.22
CA ALA A 181 -19.80 -0.10 10.96
C ALA A 181 -19.45 -0.53 9.52
N LEU A 182 -20.47 -0.81 8.70
CA LEU A 182 -20.33 -1.13 7.28
C LEU A 182 -20.73 0.08 6.42
N PRO A 183 -20.11 0.27 5.24
CA PRO A 183 -19.03 -0.57 4.68
C PRO A 183 -17.67 -0.33 5.35
N ILE A 184 -16.85 -1.37 5.44
CA ILE A 184 -15.42 -1.25 5.82
C ILE A 184 -14.70 -0.46 4.70
N PRO A 185 -13.76 0.46 5.02
CA PRO A 185 -12.98 1.16 4.00
C PRO A 185 -12.34 0.21 2.98
N GLU A 186 -12.46 0.54 1.69
CA GLU A 186 -12.10 -0.38 0.58
C GLU A 186 -10.69 -0.98 0.72
N HIS A 187 -9.69 -0.15 1.03
CA HIS A 187 -8.29 -0.58 1.17
C HIS A 187 -8.08 -1.52 2.36
N GLN A 188 -8.90 -1.41 3.42
CA GLN A 188 -8.91 -2.35 4.53
C GLN A 188 -9.64 -3.62 4.11
N ALA A 189 -10.85 -3.50 3.56
CA ALA A 189 -11.69 -4.64 3.20
C ALA A 189 -11.03 -5.58 2.17
N ASN A 190 -10.36 -5.01 1.16
CA ASN A 190 -9.93 -5.74 -0.03
C ASN A 190 -8.41 -5.78 -0.23
N GLY A 191 -7.66 -5.06 0.61
CA GLY A 191 -6.24 -4.82 0.38
C GLY A 191 -5.99 -3.88 -0.81
N SER A 192 -4.81 -4.01 -1.44
CA SER A 192 -4.43 -3.22 -2.62
C SER A 192 -3.63 -4.06 -3.60
N LEU A 193 -4.09 -4.11 -4.84
CA LEU A 193 -3.38 -4.74 -5.95
C LEU A 193 -2.67 -3.66 -6.78
N PHE A 194 -1.38 -3.86 -7.04
CA PHE A 194 -0.59 -3.00 -7.91
C PHE A 194 -0.09 -3.81 -9.10
N VAL A 195 -0.22 -3.23 -10.30
CA VAL A 195 0.20 -3.86 -11.56
C VAL A 195 1.12 -2.94 -12.33
N LYS A 196 2.02 -3.52 -13.12
CA LYS A 196 2.88 -2.76 -14.03
C LYS A 196 2.23 -2.73 -15.41
N VAL A 197 1.79 -1.55 -15.84
CA VAL A 197 1.15 -1.33 -17.13
C VAL A 197 2.05 -0.53 -18.06
N LYS A 198 1.81 -0.64 -19.37
CA LYS A 198 2.42 0.24 -20.37
C LYS A 198 1.46 1.39 -20.66
N ARG A 199 1.94 2.62 -20.50
CA ARG A 199 1.22 3.84 -20.88
C ARG A 199 1.98 4.55 -21.98
N GLN A 200 1.23 5.04 -22.96
CA GLN A 200 1.78 5.97 -23.94
C GLN A 200 2.02 7.32 -23.25
N GLY A 201 3.17 7.91 -23.52
CA GLY A 201 3.53 9.21 -22.99
C GLY A 201 4.69 9.82 -23.75
N GLU A 202 4.98 11.08 -23.45
CA GLU A 202 6.05 11.81 -24.10
C GLU A 202 7.38 11.59 -23.39
N GLY A 203 8.44 11.40 -24.17
CA GLY A 203 9.81 11.28 -23.68
C GLY A 203 10.75 12.16 -24.48
N PHE A 204 11.57 12.94 -23.79
CA PHE A 204 12.63 13.71 -24.43
C PHE A 204 13.81 12.79 -24.77
N ASN A 205 14.20 12.75 -26.05
CA ASN A 205 15.38 12.04 -26.51
C ASN A 205 16.58 13.01 -26.51
N PRO A 206 17.54 12.87 -25.58
CA PRO A 206 18.67 13.82 -25.49
C PRO A 206 19.64 13.72 -26.67
N ARG A 207 19.55 12.68 -27.52
CA ARG A 207 20.41 12.56 -28.71
C ARG A 207 19.85 13.32 -29.91
N THR A 208 18.51 13.34 -30.06
CA THR A 208 17.85 14.03 -31.18
C THR A 208 17.29 15.40 -30.78
N ASN A 209 17.27 15.73 -29.48
CA ASN A 209 16.60 16.91 -28.93
C ASN A 209 15.11 17.02 -29.26
N GLU A 210 14.46 15.88 -29.49
CA GLU A 210 13.04 15.81 -29.83
C GLU A 210 12.25 15.14 -28.72
N THR A 211 11.00 15.60 -28.54
CA THR A 211 10.02 14.88 -27.74
C THR A 211 9.36 13.82 -28.62
N VAL A 212 9.52 12.56 -28.25
CA VAL A 212 8.96 11.42 -28.98
C VAL A 212 7.89 10.73 -28.14
N GLN A 213 6.86 10.21 -28.82
CA GLN A 213 5.89 9.32 -28.20
C GLN A 213 6.58 8.01 -27.85
N CYS A 214 6.47 7.59 -26.59
CA CYS A 214 7.12 6.39 -26.07
C CYS A 214 6.18 5.61 -25.14
N LEU A 215 6.42 4.30 -25.03
CA LEU A 215 5.72 3.46 -24.06
C LEU A 215 6.52 3.38 -22.77
N ARG A 216 5.98 3.95 -21.69
CA ARG A 216 6.58 3.89 -20.35
C ARG A 216 5.86 2.87 -19.49
N SER A 217 6.64 2.14 -18.70
CA SER A 217 6.06 1.26 -17.68
C SER A 217 5.69 2.10 -16.46
N VAL A 218 4.44 2.00 -16.01
CA VAL A 218 3.94 2.67 -14.80
C VAL A 218 3.37 1.62 -13.87
N THR A 219 3.60 1.77 -12.56
CA THR A 219 2.93 0.96 -11.54
C THR A 219 1.63 1.65 -11.17
N GLU A 220 0.52 0.97 -11.36
CA GLU A 220 -0.82 1.50 -11.07
C GLU A 220 -1.54 0.59 -10.08
N ARG A 221 -2.39 1.19 -9.24
CA ARG A 221 -3.30 0.45 -8.37
C ARG A 221 -4.49 -0.01 -9.21
N VAL A 222 -4.83 -1.30 -9.13
CA VAL A 222 -6.08 -1.82 -9.68
C VAL A 222 -7.21 -1.50 -8.68
N PRO A 223 -8.25 -0.77 -9.08
CA PRO A 223 -9.37 -0.47 -8.20
C PRO A 223 -10.23 -1.72 -7.95
N GLY A 224 -10.90 -1.77 -6.80
CA GLY A 224 -11.86 -2.82 -6.46
C GLY A 224 -11.27 -4.06 -5.79
N ASN A 225 -12.14 -5.05 -5.59
CA ASN A 225 -11.82 -6.32 -4.94
C ASN A 225 -11.24 -7.30 -5.97
N VAL A 226 -10.04 -7.83 -5.70
CA VAL A 226 -9.33 -8.75 -6.61
C VAL A 226 -10.13 -10.01 -6.94
N LEU A 227 -10.89 -10.55 -5.98
CA LEU A 227 -11.73 -11.73 -6.18
C LEU A 227 -12.90 -11.42 -7.11
N VAL A 228 -13.53 -10.25 -6.93
CA VAL A 228 -14.65 -9.81 -7.79
C VAL A 228 -14.14 -9.56 -9.20
N SER A 229 -13.00 -8.89 -9.36
CA SER A 229 -12.39 -8.63 -10.66
C SER A 229 -11.99 -9.94 -11.37
N PHE A 230 -11.49 -10.93 -10.64
CA PHE A 230 -11.19 -12.24 -11.22
C PHE A 230 -12.46 -12.99 -11.63
N ALA A 231 -13.46 -13.03 -10.75
CA ALA A 231 -14.73 -13.71 -11.02
C ALA A 231 -15.52 -13.09 -12.20
N SER A 232 -15.39 -11.77 -12.41
CA SER A 232 -16.03 -11.07 -13.54
C SER A 232 -15.22 -11.15 -14.84
N GLY A 233 -14.01 -11.72 -14.82
CA GLY A 233 -13.09 -11.74 -15.96
C GLY A 233 -12.36 -10.41 -16.21
N ALA A 234 -12.57 -9.39 -15.39
CA ALA A 234 -11.85 -8.11 -15.48
C ALA A 234 -10.35 -8.24 -15.11
N LEU A 235 -10.00 -9.26 -14.33
CA LEU A 235 -8.63 -9.68 -14.06
C LEU A 235 -8.40 -11.06 -14.69
N SER A 236 -7.62 -11.12 -15.76
CA SER A 236 -7.27 -12.36 -16.46
C SER A 236 -5.80 -12.73 -16.25
N ILE A 237 -5.54 -14.04 -16.30
CA ILE A 237 -4.19 -14.63 -16.23
C ILE A 237 -3.48 -14.45 -17.58
N THR A 238 -4.17 -14.79 -18.66
CA THR A 238 -3.70 -14.48 -20.00
C THR A 238 -3.86 -12.98 -20.21
N GLY A 239 -2.78 -12.25 -20.52
CA GLY A 239 -2.89 -10.87 -21.02
C GLY A 239 -3.91 -10.79 -22.18
N PRO A 240 -4.36 -9.58 -22.57
CA PRO A 240 -5.20 -9.46 -23.77
C PRO A 240 -4.48 -10.17 -24.92
N MET A 241 -5.12 -11.21 -25.47
CA MET A 241 -4.67 -11.84 -26.72
C MET A 241 -4.71 -10.83 -27.85
#